data_AF-W9DV98-F1
#
_entry.id   AF-W9DV98-F1
#
_cell.length_a   1.000
_cell.length_b   1.000
_cell.length_c   1.000
_cell.angle_alpha   90.00
_cell.angle_beta   90.00
_cell.angle_gamma   90.00
#
_symmetry.space_group_name_H-M   'P 1'
#
loop_
_entity.id
_entity.type
_entity.pdbx_description
1 polymer ?
#
loop_
_entity_poly.entity_id
_entity_poly.type
_entity_poly.pdbx_seq_one_letter_code
_entity_poly.pdbx_strand_id
1 'polypeptide(L)'
;MGSVKKSKDNLSKCICIKCPSYSFACKVKAIPESAINILKGDIENAEHIEGLFCAFGKSKCIEEKKGCICPDCEVYKENMLNEMYFCL
;
A
#
# COMPACT_ATOMS: atom_id res chain seq x y z
N MET A 1 10.36 12.52 -3.38
CA MET A 1 9.82 11.16 -3.17
C MET A 1 9.52 10.96 -1.70
N GLY A 2 8.25 11.05 -1.33
CA GLY A 2 7.80 10.76 0.03
C GLY A 2 8.18 9.32 0.43
N SER A 3 8.77 9.16 1.61
CA SER A 3 9.07 7.85 2.19
C SER A 3 8.05 7.55 3.28
N VAL A 4 7.55 6.32 3.32
CA VAL A 4 6.58 5.87 4.34
C VAL A 4 7.31 4.98 5.33
N LYS A 5 7.22 5.31 6.62
CA LYS A 5 7.74 4.44 7.67
C LYS A 5 6.86 3.20 7.78
N LYS A 6 7.45 2.02 7.59
CA LYS A 6 6.78 0.75 7.89
C LYS A 6 6.42 0.70 9.38
N SER A 7 5.13 0.72 9.67
CA SER A 7 4.60 0.76 11.03
C SER A 7 3.21 0.15 11.11
N LYS A 8 2.81 -0.32 12.29
CA LYS A 8 1.45 -0.81 12.53
C LYS A 8 0.40 0.26 12.27
N ASP A 9 0.72 1.52 12.60
CA ASP A 9 -0.14 2.68 12.39
C ASP A 9 -0.48 2.87 10.90
N ASN A 10 0.54 3.00 10.05
CA ASN A 10 0.34 3.13 8.60
C ASN A 10 -0.38 1.91 8.00
N LEU A 11 -0.12 0.70 8.50
CA LEU A 11 -0.83 -0.50 8.06
C LEU A 11 -2.32 -0.45 8.40
N SER A 12 -2.67 0.00 9.61
CA SER A 12 -4.06 0.11 10.04
C SER A 12 -4.86 1.21 9.34
N LYS A 13 -4.18 2.30 8.94
CA LYS A 13 -4.78 3.44 8.24
C LYS A 13 -4.86 3.25 6.72
N CYS A 14 -4.12 2.29 6.16
CA CYS A 14 -4.09 2.07 4.73
C CYS A 14 -5.35 1.36 4.25
N ILE A 15 -6.09 1.99 3.33
CA ILE A 15 -7.33 1.45 2.76
C ILE A 15 -7.21 1.07 1.29
N CYS A 16 -5.99 1.00 0.74
CA CYS A 16 -5.74 0.82 -0.70
C CYS A 16 -6.37 -0.45 -1.28
N ILE A 17 -6.59 -1.49 -0.46
CA ILE A 17 -7.28 -2.72 -0.87
C ILE A 17 -8.72 -2.47 -1.37
N LYS A 18 -9.38 -1.41 -0.86
CA LYS A 18 -10.73 -1.00 -1.27
C LYS A 18 -10.73 0.03 -2.39
N CYS A 19 -9.56 0.53 -2.78
CA CYS A 19 -9.51 1.63 -3.71
C CYS A 19 -9.78 1.19 -5.16
N PRO A 20 -10.57 1.95 -5.96
CA PRO A 20 -10.81 1.67 -7.38
C PRO A 20 -9.53 1.76 -8.22
N SER A 21 -8.65 2.59 -7.68
CA SER A 21 -7.30 2.88 -8.07
C SER A 21 -6.48 1.58 -8.31
N TYR A 22 -6.68 0.60 -7.44
CA TYR A 22 -5.91 -0.62 -7.38
C TYR A 22 -6.67 -1.77 -8.08
N SER A 23 -6.14 -2.22 -9.24
CA SER A 23 -6.78 -3.27 -10.05
C SER A 23 -6.88 -4.60 -9.30
N PHE A 24 -7.90 -5.41 -9.63
CA PHE A 24 -8.06 -6.75 -9.05
C PHE A 24 -6.84 -7.65 -9.33
N ALA A 25 -6.22 -7.53 -10.51
CA ALA A 25 -5.00 -8.24 -10.86
C ALA A 25 -3.83 -7.89 -9.93
N CYS A 26 -3.72 -6.62 -9.51
CA CYS A 26 -2.75 -6.24 -8.50
C CYS A 26 -3.12 -6.79 -7.12
N LYS A 27 -4.41 -6.76 -6.70
CA LYS A 27 -4.87 -7.30 -5.40
C LYS A 27 -4.43 -8.73 -5.12
N VAL A 28 -4.39 -9.54 -6.18
CA VAL A 28 -4.02 -10.96 -6.09
C VAL A 28 -2.53 -11.22 -6.34
N LYS A 29 -1.81 -10.29 -6.98
CA LYS A 29 -0.34 -10.29 -7.02
C LYS A 29 0.16 -9.83 -5.65
N ALA A 30 0.86 -10.70 -4.93
CA ALA A 30 1.34 -10.49 -3.55
C ALA A 30 0.38 -10.91 -2.42
N ILE A 31 -0.34 -12.03 -2.59
CA ILE A 31 -0.60 -12.91 -1.44
C ILE A 31 0.53 -13.95 -1.40
N PRO A 32 1.69 -13.66 -0.78
CA PRO A 32 2.61 -14.72 -0.41
C PRO A 32 1.99 -15.53 0.74
N GLU A 33 2.37 -16.81 0.90
CA GLU A 33 2.01 -17.60 2.09
C GLU A 33 2.34 -16.88 3.41
N SER A 34 3.28 -15.91 3.38
CA SER A 34 3.66 -15.05 4.50
C SER A 34 2.65 -13.93 4.86
N ALA A 35 1.54 -13.76 4.12
CA ALA A 35 0.40 -12.96 4.58
C ALA A 35 -0.14 -13.44 5.94
N ILE A 36 0.05 -14.73 6.25
CA ILE A 36 -0.23 -15.33 7.56
C ILE A 36 0.59 -14.67 8.68
N ASN A 37 1.84 -14.25 8.43
CA ASN A 37 2.68 -13.61 9.46
C ASN A 37 2.16 -12.22 9.84
N ILE A 38 1.54 -11.51 8.90
CA ILE A 38 0.86 -10.23 9.18
C ILE A 38 -0.39 -10.46 10.04
N LEU A 39 -1.17 -11.51 9.77
CA LEU A 39 -2.29 -11.92 10.63
C LEU A 39 -1.82 -12.35 12.03
N LYS A 40 -0.60 -12.88 12.15
CA LYS A 40 0.05 -13.20 13.43
C LYS A 40 0.67 -11.98 14.13
N GLY A 41 0.61 -10.79 13.53
CA GLY A 41 1.14 -9.55 14.10
C GLY A 41 2.62 -9.30 13.86
N ASP A 42 3.31 -10.17 13.11
CA ASP A 42 4.71 -10.06 12.69
C ASP A 42 4.85 -9.14 11.48
N ILE A 43 4.61 -7.86 11.74
CA ILE A 43 4.69 -6.81 10.74
C ILE A 43 6.14 -6.57 10.30
N GLU A 44 7.11 -6.80 11.19
CA GLU A 44 8.54 -6.53 10.94
C GLU A 44 9.10 -7.32 9.75
N ASN A 45 8.55 -8.52 9.50
CA ASN A 45 8.96 -9.40 8.40
C ASN A 45 8.12 -9.24 7.12
N ALA A 46 7.07 -8.41 7.13
CA ALA A 46 6.25 -8.14 5.95
C ALA A 46 6.99 -7.25 4.95
N GLU A 47 7.61 -7.79 3.90
CA GLU A 47 8.36 -6.97 2.94
C GLU A 47 7.47 -5.96 2.17
N HIS A 48 6.41 -6.45 1.52
CA HIS A 48 5.48 -5.62 0.75
C HIS A 48 4.14 -6.33 0.58
N ILE A 49 3.04 -5.61 0.81
CA ILE A 49 1.69 -6.09 0.51
C ILE A 49 1.12 -5.14 -0.51
N GLU A 50 0.89 -5.63 -1.73
CA GLU A 50 0.36 -4.79 -2.79
C GLU A 50 -1.03 -4.25 -2.40
N GLY A 51 -1.86 -5.00 -1.67
CA GLY A 51 -3.13 -4.49 -1.15
C GLY A 51 -3.04 -3.31 -0.18
N LEU A 52 -1.87 -3.09 0.41
CA LEU A 52 -1.62 -2.03 1.40
C LEU A 52 -0.35 -1.24 1.04
N PHE A 53 -0.03 -1.14 -0.25
CA PHE A 53 1.27 -0.62 -0.70
C PHE A 53 1.59 0.76 -0.13
N CYS A 54 0.62 1.67 0.04
CA CYS A 54 0.84 2.99 0.64
C CYS A 54 1.42 2.92 2.06
N ALA A 55 1.23 1.83 2.81
CA ALA A 55 1.86 1.65 4.13
C ALA A 55 3.34 1.22 4.05
N PHE A 56 3.79 0.77 2.89
CA PHE A 56 5.15 0.27 2.65
C PHE A 56 5.97 1.14 1.70
N GLY A 57 5.33 1.80 0.73
CA GLY A 57 6.01 2.55 -0.32
C GLY A 57 5.30 2.48 -1.68
N LYS A 58 6.08 2.58 -2.76
CA LYS A 58 5.60 2.43 -4.13
C LYS A 58 5.08 1.01 -4.37
N SER A 59 3.93 0.86 -5.02
CA SER A 59 3.44 -0.44 -5.50
C SER A 59 4.40 -1.02 -6.53
N LYS A 60 4.70 -2.32 -6.45
CA LYS A 60 5.50 -3.00 -7.49
C LYS A 60 4.63 -3.45 -8.67
N CYS A 61 3.30 -3.37 -8.54
CA CYS A 61 2.35 -3.71 -9.60
C CYS A 61 1.93 -2.49 -10.46
N ILE A 62 1.93 -1.29 -9.89
CA ILE A 62 1.51 -0.07 -10.58
C ILE A 62 2.71 0.63 -11.22
N GLU A 63 2.75 0.63 -12.55
CA GLU A 63 3.82 1.28 -13.33
C GLU A 63 3.39 2.61 -13.96
N GLU A 64 2.08 2.86 -14.09
CA GLU A 64 1.57 4.08 -14.71
C GLU A 64 1.61 5.29 -13.74
N LYS A 65 1.93 6.47 -14.28
CA LYS A 65 2.02 7.71 -13.51
C LYS A 65 0.71 8.50 -13.52
N LYS A 66 -0.34 7.98 -12.89
CA LYS A 66 -1.65 8.68 -12.83
C LYS A 66 -1.93 9.40 -11.50
N GLY A 67 -1.16 9.12 -10.45
CA GLY A 67 -1.34 9.72 -9.12
C GLY A 67 -2.58 9.18 -8.39
N CYS A 68 -2.60 9.29 -7.05
CA CYS A 68 -3.63 8.62 -6.24
C CYS A 68 -5.02 9.18 -6.48
N ILE A 69 -5.94 8.32 -6.90
CA ILE A 69 -7.39 8.61 -6.91
C ILE A 69 -8.09 8.13 -5.63
N CYS A 70 -7.34 7.91 -4.55
CA CYS A 70 -7.84 7.48 -3.24
C CYS A 70 -7.77 8.61 -2.21
N PRO A 71 -8.65 9.63 -2.31
CA PRO A 71 -8.59 10.78 -1.41
C PRO A 71 -8.92 10.42 0.04
N ASP A 72 -9.48 9.24 0.33
CA ASP A 72 -9.82 8.83 1.70
C ASP A 72 -8.67 8.13 2.43
N CYS A 73 -7.56 7.81 1.74
CA CYS A 73 -6.43 7.14 2.36
C CYS A 73 -5.64 8.11 3.25
N GLU A 74 -5.73 7.93 4.58
CA GLU A 74 -5.03 8.77 5.55
C GLU A 74 -3.51 8.68 5.40
N VAL A 75 -2.98 7.47 5.14
CA VAL A 75 -1.54 7.27 4.92
C VAL A 75 -1.03 8.11 3.75
N TYR A 76 -1.80 8.18 2.67
CA TYR A 76 -1.48 9.01 1.52
C TYR A 76 -1.41 10.50 1.89
N LYS A 77 -2.39 10.99 2.67
CA LYS A 77 -2.43 12.39 3.13
C LYS A 77 -1.29 12.72 4.08
N GLU A 78 -1.14 11.91 5.12
CA GLU A 78 -0.20 12.14 6.22
C GLU A 78 1.27 12.04 5.75
N ASN A 79 1.55 11.16 4.77
CA ASN A 79 2.91 10.95 4.26
C ASN A 79 3.17 11.69 2.93
N MET A 80 2.27 12.57 2.50
CA MET A 80 2.40 13.36 1.27
C MET A 80 2.81 12.49 0.07
N LEU A 81 2.02 11.45 -0.20
CA LEU A 81 2.29 10.48 -1.28
C LEU A 81 1.73 10.94 -2.63
N ASN A 82 1.71 12.24 -2.85
CA ASN A 82 1.12 12.94 -4.01
C ASN A 82 1.97 12.86 -5.29
N GLU A 83 3.18 12.27 -5.24
CA GLU A 83 4.04 12.11 -6.41
C GLU A 83 3.79 10.77 -7.13
N MET A 84 3.32 10.84 -8.38
CA MET A 84 3.36 9.93 -9.56
C MET A 84 3.46 8.38 -9.45
N TYR A 85 3.65 7.75 -8.29
CA TYR A 85 3.89 6.31 -8.14
C TYR A 85 3.19 5.67 -6.95
N PHE A 86 2.56 6.48 -6.12
CA PHE A 86 1.66 5.97 -5.11
C PHE A 86 0.28 6.08 -5.72
N CYS A 87 -0.36 4.93 -5.89
CA CYS A 87 -1.77 4.83 -6.18
C CYS A 87 -2.05 5.26 -7.64
N LEU A 88 -2.16 4.28 -8.52
CA LEU A 88 -3.22 4.32 -9.53
C LEU A 88 -4.50 4.13 -8.79
#